data_AF-A0A6M3LQE6-F1
#
_entry.id   AF-A0A6M3LQE6-F1
#
_cell.length_a   1.000
_cell.length_b   1.000
_cell.length_c   1.000
_cell.angle_alpha   90.00
_cell.angle_beta   90.00
_cell.angle_gamma   90.00
#
_symmetry.space_group_name_H-M   'P 1'
#
loop_
_entity.id
_entity.type
_entity.pdbx_description
1 polymer ?
#
loop_
_entity_poly.entity_id
_entity_poly.type
_entity_poly.pdbx_seq_one_letter_code
_entity_poly.pdbx_strand_id
1 'polypeptide(L)' 'MGKLQAPDYTFRFGKYKGEHISDVPSDYLEWVLETFEDEPRNDRVLDCAESELAVRERSDAHFYTERS' A
#
# COMPACT_ATOMS: atom_id res chain seq x y z
N MET A 1 18.12 7.39 13.32
CA MET A 1 16.77 6.99 13.74
C MET A 1 15.76 7.54 12.73
N GLY A 2 15.38 6.75 11.72
CA GLY A 2 14.27 7.11 10.83
C GLY A 2 12.96 6.82 11.56
N LYS A 3 12.08 7.81 11.67
CA LYS A 3 10.76 7.61 12.28
C LYS A 3 9.96 6.73 11.33
N LEU A 4 9.46 5.59 11.81
CA LEU A 4 8.36 4.87 11.17
C LEU A 4 7.14 5.81 11.23
N GLN A 5 7.04 6.74 10.27
CA GLN A 5 5.81 7.49 10.05
C GLN A 5 4.79 6.48 9.54
N ALA A 6 3.57 6.53 10.06
CA ALA A 6 2.49 5.75 9.48
C ALA A 6 2.38 6.09 7.99
N PRO A 7 2.16 5.09 7.12
CA PRO A 7 2.07 5.33 5.68
C PRO A 7 0.89 6.28 5.42
N ASP A 8 1.21 7.51 5.00
CA ASP A 8 0.24 8.57 4.71
C ASP A 8 0.23 8.82 3.20
N TYR A 9 -0.63 8.04 2.53
CA TYR A 9 -0.75 8.08 1.09
C TYR A 9 -2.21 7.88 0.67
N THR A 10 -2.71 8.80 -0.14
CA THR A 10 -4.02 8.69 -0.81
C THR A 10 -3.79 8.39 -2.28
N PHE A 11 -4.37 7.31 -2.78
CA PHE A 11 -4.24 6.92 -4.18
C PHE A 11 -4.82 7.98 -5.11
N ARG A 12 -4.04 8.42 -6.08
CA ARG A 12 -4.47 9.40 -7.11
C ARG A 12 -4.88 8.75 -8.42
N PHE A 13 -4.79 7.43 -8.49
CA PHE A 13 -4.98 6.60 -9.67
C PHE A 13 -5.61 5.26 -9.30
N GLY A 14 -5.90 4.44 -10.31
CA GLY A 14 -6.35 3.06 -10.13
C GLY A 14 -7.77 2.92 -9.60
N LYS A 15 -8.11 1.69 -9.21
CA LYS A 15 -9.44 1.30 -8.71
C LYS A 15 -9.81 2.00 -7.39
N TYR A 16 -8.81 2.24 -6.53
CA TYR A 16 -8.98 2.83 -5.20
C TYR A 16 -8.62 4.32 -5.16
N LYS A 17 -8.77 5.04 -6.29
CA LYS A 17 -8.51 6.47 -6.34
C LYS A 17 -9.35 7.23 -5.33
N GLY A 18 -8.69 8.00 -4.46
CA GLY A 18 -9.31 8.77 -3.38
C GLY A 18 -9.25 8.07 -2.03
N GLU A 19 -8.96 6.77 -1.99
CA GLU A 19 -8.85 5.99 -0.77
C GLU A 19 -7.45 6.12 -0.15
N HIS A 20 -7.39 6.00 1.18
CA HIS A 20 -6.13 5.97 1.91
C HIS A 20 -5.47 4.59 1.79
N ILE A 21 -4.15 4.56 1.92
CA ILE A 21 -3.37 3.32 1.74
C ILE A 21 -3.68 2.23 2.78
N SER A 22 -4.11 2.63 3.97
CA SER A 22 -4.58 1.68 4.99
C SER A 22 -5.97 1.11 4.69
N ASP A 23 -6.77 1.78 3.85
CA ASP A 23 -8.15 1.37 3.55
C ASP A 23 -8.25 0.41 2.35
N VAL A 24 -7.17 0.21 1.61
CA VAL A 24 -7.15 -0.72 0.47
C VAL A 24 -6.72 -2.13 0.87
N PRO A 25 -7.20 -3.19 0.18
CA PRO A 25 -6.83 -4.58 0.49
C PRO A 25 -5.35 -4.87 0.27
N SER A 26 -4.84 -5.89 0.98
CA SER A 26 -3.43 -6.30 0.91
C SER A 26 -3.03 -6.75 -0.49
N ASP A 27 -3.88 -7.52 -1.20
CA ASP A 27 -3.58 -7.92 -2.59
C ASP A 27 -3.38 -6.71 -3.51
N TYR A 28 -4.06 -5.59 -3.21
CA TYR A 28 -3.93 -4.39 -4.02
C TYR A 28 -2.60 -3.69 -3.75
N LEU A 29 -2.13 -3.68 -2.51
CA LEU A 29 -0.80 -3.16 -2.16
C LEU A 29 0.29 -4.04 -2.78
N GLU A 30 0.15 -5.36 -2.72
CA GLU A 30 1.06 -6.30 -3.39
C GLU A 30 1.12 -6.04 -4.89
N TRP A 31 -0.04 -5.90 -5.55
CA TRP A 31 -0.12 -5.56 -6.97
C TRP A 31 0.53 -4.20 -7.29
N VAL A 32 0.38 -3.20 -6.41
CA VAL A 32 1.03 -1.88 -6.58
C VAL A 32 2.54 -2.02 -6.57
N LEU A 33 3.10 -2.83 -5.66
CA LEU A 33 4.53 -3.09 -5.61
C LEU A 33 5.01 -3.76 -6.90
N GLU A 34 4.39 -4.86 -7.31
CA GLU A 34 4.78 -5.61 -8.52
C GLU A 34 4.60 -4.81 -9.82
N THR A 35 3.59 -3.93 -9.89
CA THR A 35 3.27 -3.22 -11.13
C THR A 35 4.09 -1.95 -11.31
N PHE A 36 4.47 -1.30 -10.22
CA PHE A 36 5.08 0.04 -10.26
C PHE A 36 6.55 0.06 -9.81
N GLU A 37 7.16 -1.08 -9.45
CA GLU A 37 8.57 -1.17 -9.01
C GLU A 37 9.57 -0.56 -10.00
N ASP A 38 9.32 -0.67 -11.31
CA ASP A 38 10.21 -0.15 -12.36
C ASP A 38 10.09 1.37 -12.59
N GLU A 39 9.09 2.04 -12.02
CA GLU A 39 8.85 3.46 -12.22
C GLU A 39 9.34 4.32 -11.04
N PRO A 40 10.47 5.04 -11.16
CA PRO A 40 11.03 5.84 -10.06
C PRO A 40 10.14 7.02 -9.66
N ARG A 41 9.12 7.37 -10.45
CA ARG A 41 8.14 8.39 -10.05
C ARG A 41 7.18 7.92 -8.95
N ASN A 42 7.15 6.61 -8.70
CA ASN A 42 6.26 5.95 -7.77
C ASN A 42 6.92 5.58 -6.43
N ASP A 43 8.18 5.99 -6.18
CA ASP A 43 8.92 5.74 -4.93
C ASP A 43 8.06 5.95 -3.67
N ARG A 44 7.28 7.03 -3.62
CA ARG A 44 6.45 7.34 -2.46
C ARG A 44 5.32 6.34 -2.24
N VAL A 45 4.66 5.88 -3.30
CA VAL A 45 3.56 4.92 -3.15
C VAL A 45 4.09 3.53 -2.82
N LEU A 46 5.26 3.17 -3.37
CA LEU A 46 5.94 1.91 -3.08
C LEU A 46 6.38 1.85 -1.61
N ASP A 47 7.10 2.87 -1.12
CA ASP A 47 7.55 2.95 0.28
C ASP A 47 6.39 2.89 1.28
N CYS A 48 5.29 3.57 0.97
CA CYS A 48 4.09 3.53 1.81
C CYS A 48 3.40 2.14 1.74
N ALA A 49 3.36 1.50 0.57
CA ALA A 49 2.73 0.19 0.41
C ALA A 49 3.52 -0.91 1.13
N GLU A 50 4.85 -0.91 1.01
CA GLU A 50 5.73 -1.81 1.77
C GLU A 50 5.57 -1.59 3.29
N SER A 51 5.55 -0.33 3.72
CA SER A 51 5.38 0.01 5.14
C SER A 51 4.03 -0.44 5.69
N GLU A 52 2.95 -0.26 4.93
CA GLU A 52 1.60 -0.68 5.32
C GLU A 52 1.50 -2.21 5.39
N LEU A 53 2.04 -2.94 4.40
CA LEU A 53 2.10 -4.40 4.43
C LEU A 53 2.89 -4.90 5.65
N ALA A 54 4.05 -4.31 5.96
CA ALA A 54 4.82 -4.67 7.15
C ALA A 54 4.09 -4.37 8.48
N VAL A 55 3.23 -3.35 8.52
CA VAL A 55 2.36 -3.08 9.67
C VAL A 55 1.29 -4.16 9.80
N ARG A 56 0.67 -4.57 8.69
CA ARG A 56 -0.36 -5.62 8.65
C ARG A 56 0.21 -6.98 9.02
N GLU A 57 1.39 -7.34 8.53
CA GLU A 57 2.05 -8.61 8.86
C GLU A 57 2.35 -8.70 10.36
N ARG A 58 2.85 -7.62 10.94
CA ARG A 58 3.15 -7.57 12.39
C ARG A 58 1.88 -7.63 13.25
N SER A 59 0.77 -7.10 12.75
CA SER A 59 -0.48 -6.96 13.51
C SER A 59 -1.53 -8.01 13.15
N ASP A 60 -1.22 -8.92 12.22
CA ASP A 60 -2.15 -9.88 11.61
C ASP A 60 -3.43 -9.20 11.08
N ALA A 61 -3.30 -7.96 10.59
CA ALA A 61 -4.41 -7.08 10.20
C ALA A 61 -4.68 -7.10 8.68
N HIS A 62 -4.31 -8.19 8.01
CA HIS A 62 -4.55 -8.33 6.58
C HIS A 62 -6.03 -8.50 6.28
N PHE A 63 -6.50 -7.78 5.29
CA PHE A 63 -7.76 -8.05 4.61
C PHE A 63 -7.50 -8.09 3.11
N TYR A 64 -8.23 -8.96 2.43
CA TYR A 64 -8.08 -9.27 1.02
C TYR A 64 -9.36 -8.94 0.28
N THR A 65 -9.27 -8.68 -1.04
CA THR A 65 -10.49 -8.42 -1.81
C THR A 65 -11.32 -9.70 -1.83
N GLU A 66 -12.57 -9.65 -1.37
CA GLU A 66 -13.51 -10.75 -1.57
C GLU A 66 -13.67 -10.98 -3.07
N ARG A 67 -12.98 -11.99 -3.62
CA ARG A 67 -13.25 -12.49 -4.96
C ARG A 67 -14.63 -13.14 -4.94
N SER A 68 -15.65 -12.31 -5.18
CA SER A 68 -17.00 -12.75 -5.55
C SER A 68 -16.99 -13.39 -6.93
#